data_AF-A0A832CHA7-F1
#
_entry.id   AF-A0A832CHA7-F1
#
_cell.length_a   1.000
_cell.length_b   1.000
_cell.length_c   1.000
_cell.angle_alpha   90.00
_cell.angle_beta   90.00
_cell.angle_gamma   90.00
#
_symmetry.space_group_name_H-M   'P 1'
#
loop_
_entity.id
_entity.type
_entity.pdbx_description
1 polymer ?
#
loop_
_entity_poly.entity_id
_entity_poly.type
_entity_poly.pdbx_seq_one_letter_code
_entity_poly.pdbx_strand_id
1 'polypeptide(L)'
;MNINDYFLSIEEGVKKGYQIAGEARKKGFDPVSEVEVPIAMSLAEKAIGLISTIYPQLAGSGAVERIIELEKEYGPLDMCVPFKIAEEIAKEKFCKFESFLQAVDAGIRVGFSYITLGVVSS
;
A
#
# COMPACT_ATOMS: atom_id res chain seq x y z
N MET A 1 -26.94 -16.62 -2.83
CA MET A 1 -25.53 -16.21 -2.89
C MET A 1 -25.09 -15.97 -1.46
N ASN A 2 -24.09 -16.69 -0.97
CA ASN A 2 -23.54 -16.40 0.36
C ASN A 2 -22.58 -15.18 0.27
N ILE A 3 -22.15 -14.64 1.41
CA ILE A 3 -21.31 -13.44 1.43
C ILE A 3 -19.95 -13.65 0.75
N ASN A 4 -19.38 -14.87 0.83
CA ASN A 4 -18.12 -15.20 0.18
C ASN A 4 -18.30 -15.25 -1.34
N ASP A 5 -19.38 -15.87 -1.84
CA ASP A 5 -19.72 -15.89 -3.26
C ASP A 5 -19.89 -14.46 -3.81
N TYR A 6 -20.49 -13.56 -3.01
CA TYR A 6 -20.65 -12.15 -3.37
C TYR A 6 -19.29 -11.45 -3.51
N PHE A 7 -18.41 -11.56 -2.51
CA PHE A 7 -17.07 -10.97 -2.58
C PHE A 7 -16.24 -11.56 -3.72
N LEU A 8 -16.32 -12.88 -3.96
CA LEU A 8 -15.66 -13.53 -5.09
C LEU A 8 -16.16 -12.96 -6.43
N SER A 9 -17.46 -12.73 -6.58
CA SER A 9 -18.00 -12.14 -7.81
C SER A 9 -17.49 -10.71 -8.07
N ILE A 10 -17.30 -9.91 -7.01
CA ILE A 10 -16.70 -8.58 -7.12
C ILE A 10 -15.23 -8.71 -7.52
N GLU A 11 -14.47 -9.58 -6.85
CA GLU A 11 -13.06 -9.80 -7.12
C GLU A 11 -12.82 -10.23 -8.58
N GLU A 12 -13.62 -11.16 -9.09
CA GLU A 12 -13.58 -11.59 -10.50
C GLU A 12 -13.89 -10.43 -11.46
N GLY A 13 -14.89 -9.61 -11.14
CA GLY A 13 -15.24 -8.42 -11.93
C GLY A 13 -14.11 -7.40 -11.96
N VAL A 14 -13.48 -7.13 -10.81
CA VAL A 14 -12.33 -6.23 -10.69
C VAL A 14 -11.14 -6.77 -11.49
N LYS A 15 -10.80 -8.06 -11.35
CA LYS A 15 -9.71 -8.70 -12.11
C LYS A 15 -9.92 -8.58 -13.61
N LYS A 16 -11.15 -8.83 -14.08
CA LYS A 16 -11.49 -8.69 -15.50
C LYS A 16 -11.32 -7.25 -15.98
N GLY A 17 -11.79 -6.27 -15.22
CA GLY A 17 -11.61 -4.85 -15.53
C GLY A 17 -10.13 -4.46 -15.58
N TYR A 18 -9.35 -4.93 -14.60
CA TYR A 18 -7.91 -4.68 -14.51
C TYR A 18 -7.13 -5.25 -15.69
N GLN A 19 -7.48 -6.46 -16.12
CA GLN A 19 -6.88 -7.09 -17.30
C GLN A 19 -7.12 -6.27 -18.57
N ILE A 20 -8.37 -5.86 -18.82
CA ILE A 20 -8.74 -5.04 -19.98
C ILE A 20 -7.99 -3.71 -19.95
N ALA A 21 -7.93 -3.05 -18.79
CA ALA A 21 -7.19 -1.81 -18.62
C ALA A 21 -5.68 -2.00 -18.89
N GLY A 22 -5.09 -3.09 -18.40
CA GLY A 22 -3.68 -3.41 -18.66
C GLY A 22 -3.39 -3.67 -20.14
N GLU A 23 -4.26 -4.39 -20.85
CA GLU A 23 -4.14 -4.59 -22.30
C GLU A 23 -4.26 -3.27 -23.08
N ALA A 24 -5.11 -2.34 -22.62
CA ALA A 24 -5.23 -1.01 -23.21
C ALA A 24 -3.97 -0.17 -22.97
N ARG A 25 -3.47 -0.11 -21.73
CA ARG A 25 -2.27 0.66 -21.35
C ARG A 25 -1.02 0.21 -22.13
N LYS A 26 -0.88 -1.10 -22.37
CA LYS A 26 0.22 -1.67 -23.18
C LYS A 26 0.26 -1.18 -24.64
N LYS A 27 -0.81 -0.57 -25.15
CA LYS A 27 -0.80 0.01 -26.51
C LYS A 27 0.01 1.31 -26.60
N GLY A 28 0.39 1.90 -25.46
CA GLY A 28 1.27 3.07 -25.42
C GLY A 28 0.60 4.39 -25.82
N PHE A 29 -0.72 4.48 -25.71
CA PHE A 29 -1.48 5.72 -25.97
C PHE A 29 -1.58 6.63 -24.73
N ASP A 30 -1.25 6.11 -23.55
CA ASP A 30 -1.29 6.82 -22.27
C ASP A 30 0.14 7.11 -21.75
N PRO A 31 0.32 8.00 -20.76
CA PRO A 31 1.63 8.38 -20.22
C PRO A 31 2.46 7.21 -19.65
N VAL A 32 1.79 6.14 -19.20
CA VAL A 32 2.43 4.91 -18.73
C VAL A 32 1.77 3.68 -19.33
N SER A 33 2.55 2.61 -19.45
CA SER A 33 2.15 1.36 -20.13
C SER A 33 1.50 0.32 -19.23
N GLU A 34 1.26 0.67 -17.97
CA GLU A 34 0.65 -0.19 -16.95
C GLU A 34 -0.52 0.50 -16.22
N VAL A 35 -1.27 -0.26 -15.44
CA VAL A 35 -2.39 0.27 -14.66
C VAL A 35 -1.85 0.94 -13.39
N GLU A 36 -2.07 2.24 -13.26
CA GLU A 36 -1.52 3.05 -12.16
C GLU A 36 -2.29 2.91 -10.85
N VAL A 37 -3.54 2.41 -10.89
CA VAL A 37 -4.37 2.28 -9.70
C VAL A 37 -4.06 0.93 -9.03
N PRO A 38 -3.42 0.88 -7.86
CA PRO A 38 -3.15 -0.38 -7.17
C PRO A 38 -4.44 -0.94 -6.57
N ILE A 39 -4.54 -2.28 -6.55
CA ILE A 39 -5.59 -3.00 -5.82
C ILE A 39 -5.07 -3.28 -4.41
N ALA A 40 -5.90 -3.04 -3.39
CA ALA A 40 -5.60 -3.36 -2.01
C ALA A 40 -6.81 -4.03 -1.35
N MET A 41 -6.55 -5.05 -0.52
CA MET A 41 -7.56 -5.82 0.21
C MET A 41 -7.63 -5.44 1.69
N SER A 42 -6.63 -4.70 2.21
CA SER A 42 -6.57 -4.27 3.60
C SER A 42 -6.10 -2.82 3.76
N LEU A 43 -6.27 -2.28 4.97
CA LEU A 43 -5.74 -0.96 5.33
C LEU A 43 -4.22 -0.91 5.22
N ALA A 44 -3.53 -1.93 5.74
CA ALA A 44 -2.07 -2.03 5.69
C ALA A 44 -1.54 -2.05 4.24
N GLU A 45 -2.16 -2.86 3.38
CA GLU A 45 -1.83 -2.90 1.95
C GLU A 45 -2.08 -1.57 1.27
N LYS A 46 -3.21 -0.91 1.57
CA LYS A 46 -3.52 0.40 1.01
C LYS A 46 -2.49 1.45 1.43
N ALA A 47 -2.12 1.49 2.71
CA ALA A 47 -1.17 2.46 3.23
C ALA A 47 0.21 2.31 2.58
N ILE A 48 0.71 1.08 2.45
CA ILE A 48 1.99 0.82 1.77
C ILE A 48 1.86 1.04 0.26
N GLY A 49 0.77 0.57 -0.36
CA GLY A 49 0.55 0.66 -1.80
C GLY A 49 0.51 2.10 -2.31
N LEU A 50 -0.13 3.01 -1.57
CA LEU A 50 -0.15 4.44 -1.90
C LEU A 50 1.26 5.03 -1.93
N ILE A 51 2.07 4.76 -0.90
CA ILE A 51 3.42 5.32 -0.81
C ILE A 51 4.40 4.63 -1.76
N SER A 52 4.13 3.39 -2.15
CA SER A 52 4.93 2.65 -3.13
C SER A 52 4.89 3.28 -4.53
N THR A 53 3.92 4.15 -4.83
CA THR A 53 3.91 4.95 -6.06
C THR A 53 5.08 5.95 -6.13
N ILE A 54 5.60 6.38 -4.98
CA ILE A 54 6.75 7.29 -4.85
C ILE A 54 8.02 6.49 -4.50
N TYR A 55 7.87 5.46 -3.66
CA TYR A 55 8.96 4.60 -3.20
C TYR A 55 8.70 3.12 -3.53
N PRO A 56 8.88 2.70 -4.79
CA PRO A 56 8.53 1.35 -5.26
C PRO A 56 9.16 0.21 -4.47
N GLN A 57 10.32 0.44 -3.87
CA GLN A 57 11.01 -0.53 -3.03
C GLN A 57 10.25 -0.93 -1.75
N LEU A 58 9.20 -0.19 -1.36
CA LEU A 58 8.32 -0.56 -0.25
C LEU A 58 7.32 -1.66 -0.64
N ALA A 59 6.96 -1.77 -1.92
CA ALA A 59 6.05 -2.80 -2.39
C ALA A 59 6.68 -4.18 -2.19
N GLY A 60 5.99 -5.06 -1.47
CA GLY A 60 6.50 -6.41 -1.18
C GLY A 60 7.70 -6.45 -0.23
N SER A 61 8.00 -5.36 0.50
CA SER A 61 9.14 -5.27 1.42
C SER A 61 8.95 -5.98 2.78
N GLY A 62 7.76 -6.52 3.04
CA GLY A 62 7.40 -7.07 4.36
C GLY A 62 6.77 -6.06 5.33
N ALA A 63 6.66 -4.79 4.93
CA ALA A 63 6.12 -3.73 5.79
C ALA A 63 4.60 -3.89 6.08
N VAL A 64 3.85 -4.49 5.15
CA VAL A 64 2.40 -4.74 5.31
C VAL A 64 2.16 -5.72 6.46
N GLU A 65 2.89 -6.84 6.45
CA GLU A 65 2.83 -7.88 7.47
C GLU A 65 3.21 -7.31 8.83
N ARG A 66 4.21 -6.41 8.86
CA ARG A 66 4.61 -5.75 10.10
C ARG A 66 3.53 -4.82 10.65
N ILE A 67 2.81 -4.08 9.81
CA ILE A 67 1.67 -3.27 10.27
C ILE A 67 0.63 -4.17 10.94
N ILE A 68 0.30 -5.32 10.34
CA ILE A 68 -0.67 -6.28 10.90
C ILE A 68 -0.19 -6.86 12.24
N GLU A 69 1.11 -7.07 12.42
CA GLU A 69 1.68 -7.47 13.72
C GLU A 69 1.55 -6.37 14.76
N LEU A 70 1.87 -5.13 14.40
CA LEU A 70 1.72 -3.96 15.28
C LEU A 70 0.24 -3.74 15.67
N GLU A 71 -0.70 -3.95 14.75
CA GLU A 71 -2.13 -3.90 15.03
C GLU A 71 -2.57 -4.98 16.04
N LYS A 72 -1.96 -6.17 16.01
CA LYS A 72 -2.22 -7.22 17.01
C LYS A 72 -1.64 -6.87 18.38
N GLU A 73 -0.52 -6.14 18.42
CA GLU A 73 0.17 -5.74 19.63
C GLU A 73 -0.49 -4.54 20.33
N TYR A 74 -0.77 -3.47 19.58
CA TYR A 74 -1.26 -2.19 20.11
C TYR A 74 -2.76 -1.97 19.87
N GLY A 75 -3.34 -2.67 18.90
CA GLY A 75 -4.69 -2.42 18.41
C GLY A 75 -4.69 -1.67 17.08
N PRO A 76 -5.72 -1.87 16.24
CA PRO A 76 -5.87 -1.13 14.98
C PRO A 76 -6.07 0.35 15.26
N LEU A 77 -5.43 1.20 14.45
CA LEU A 77 -5.44 2.67 14.54
C LEU A 77 -4.90 3.27 15.84
N ASP A 78 -4.27 2.48 16.71
CA ASP A 78 -3.51 3.03 17.82
C ASP A 78 -2.31 3.83 17.29
N MET A 79 -2.02 4.99 17.90
CA MET A 79 -0.92 5.88 17.48
C MET A 79 0.46 5.22 17.56
N CYS A 80 0.65 4.19 18.36
CA CYS A 80 1.90 3.43 18.39
C CYS A 80 2.20 2.74 17.05
N VAL A 81 1.18 2.29 16.31
CA VAL A 81 1.37 1.62 15.01
C VAL A 81 2.01 2.53 13.96
N PRO A 82 1.46 3.72 13.60
CA PRO A 82 2.05 4.60 12.60
C PRO A 82 3.43 5.11 13.02
N PHE A 83 3.64 5.41 14.30
CA PHE A 83 4.97 5.84 14.78
C PHE A 83 6.00 4.72 14.68
N LYS A 84 5.64 3.49 15.04
CA LYS A 84 6.56 2.35 14.96
C LYS A 84 6.90 1.99 13.53
N ILE A 85 5.92 1.86 12.65
CA ILE A 85 6.21 1.54 11.25
C ILE A 85 7.02 2.65 10.57
N ALA A 86 6.73 3.92 10.86
CA ALA A 86 7.51 5.05 10.34
C ALA A 86 8.97 5.00 10.82
N GLU A 87 9.20 4.73 12.10
CA GLU A 87 10.54 4.56 12.68
C GLU A 87 11.29 3.39 12.02
N GLU A 88 10.63 2.26 11.83
CA GLU A 88 11.23 1.05 11.26
C GLU A 88 11.59 1.20 9.78
N ILE A 89 10.75 1.90 9.01
CA ILE A 89 11.05 2.27 7.60
C ILE A 89 12.21 3.26 7.55
N ALA A 90 12.21 4.29 8.39
CA ALA A 90 13.29 5.28 8.44
C ALA A 90 14.65 4.67 8.85
N LYS A 91 14.61 3.57 9.61
CA LYS A 91 15.79 2.76 9.97
C LYS A 91 16.15 1.72 8.90
N GLU A 92 15.50 1.75 7.74
CA GLU A 92 15.72 0.85 6.61
C GLU A 92 15.57 -0.64 6.96
N LYS A 93 14.63 -1.00 7.83
CA LYS A 93 14.42 -2.42 8.20
C LYS A 93 13.85 -3.28 7.05
N PHE A 94 13.14 -2.66 6.11
CA PHE A 94 12.41 -3.38 5.04
C PHE A 94 13.04 -3.22 3.66
N CYS A 95 13.61 -2.05 3.37
CA CYS A 95 14.20 -1.72 2.08
C CYS A 95 15.27 -0.63 2.26
N LYS A 96 16.09 -0.43 1.22
CA LYS A 96 17.10 0.63 1.16
C LYS A 96 16.59 1.88 0.46
N PHE A 97 17.06 3.04 0.91
CA PHE A 97 16.80 4.34 0.31
C PHE A 97 18.11 5.00 -0.11
N GLU A 98 18.05 6.00 -0.99
CA GLU A 98 19.25 6.68 -1.47
C GLU A 98 19.88 7.56 -0.39
N SER A 99 19.07 8.02 0.56
CA SER A 99 19.52 8.84 1.68
C SER A 99 18.66 8.61 2.92
N PHE A 100 19.22 8.95 4.07
CA PHE A 100 18.47 8.95 5.33
C PHE A 100 17.22 9.85 5.26
N LEU A 101 17.32 10.99 4.57
CA LEU A 101 16.18 11.91 4.40
C LEU A 101 15.03 11.25 3.63
N GLN A 102 15.33 10.48 2.58
CA GLN A 102 14.31 9.71 1.85
C GLN A 102 13.70 8.62 2.73
N ALA A 103 14.50 7.91 3.53
CA ALA A 103 13.98 6.90 4.45
C ALA A 103 13.00 7.51 5.47
N VAL A 104 13.33 8.68 6.01
CA VAL A 104 12.46 9.43 6.93
C VAL A 104 11.18 9.89 6.24
N ASP A 105 11.27 10.46 5.03
CA ASP A 105 10.09 10.89 4.25
C ASP A 105 9.15 9.71 3.95
N ALA A 106 9.70 8.58 3.49
CA ALA A 106 8.95 7.35 3.26
C ALA A 106 8.25 6.86 4.53
N GLY A 107 8.97 6.82 5.66
CA GLY A 107 8.41 6.39 6.94
C GLY A 107 7.26 7.28 7.41
N ILE A 108 7.44 8.61 7.38
CA ILE A 108 6.39 9.58 7.76
C ILE A 108 5.15 9.41 6.87
N ARG A 109 5.34 9.30 5.55
CA ARG A 109 4.24 9.10 4.60
C ARG A 109 3.46 7.82 4.89
N VAL A 110 4.14 6.71 5.18
CA VAL A 110 3.46 5.45 5.52
C VAL A 110 2.69 5.57 6.84
N GLY A 111 3.32 6.13 7.88
CA GLY A 111 2.64 6.33 9.16
C GLY A 111 1.40 7.22 9.02
N PHE A 112 1.51 8.30 8.25
CA PHE A 112 0.40 9.22 8.00
C PHE A 112 -0.70 8.58 7.13
N SER A 113 -0.30 7.83 6.09
CA SER A 113 -1.25 7.10 5.26
C SER A 113 -2.01 6.04 6.08
N TYR A 114 -1.36 5.38 7.03
CA TYR A 114 -2.02 4.38 7.88
C TYR A 114 -3.06 5.02 8.81
N ILE A 115 -2.66 6.06 9.58
CA ILE A 115 -3.56 6.65 10.60
C ILE A 115 -4.76 7.37 9.98
N THR A 116 -4.63 7.83 8.74
CA THR A 116 -5.71 8.47 7.97
C THR A 116 -6.50 7.49 7.11
N LEU A 117 -6.36 6.18 7.35
CA LEU A 117 -7.03 5.10 6.61
C LEU A 117 -6.67 5.00 5.12
N GLY A 118 -5.70 5.78 4.65
CA GLY A 118 -5.35 5.92 3.24
C GLY A 118 -6.52 6.42 2.39
N VAL A 119 -7.40 7.26 2.94
CA VAL A 119 -8.59 7.79 2.24
C VAL A 119 -8.50 9.29 1.90
N VAL A 120 -7.40 9.93 2.24
CA VAL A 120 -7.15 11.37 2.03
C VAL A 120 -5.82 11.57 1.28
N SER A 121 -5.68 12.73 0.64
CA SER A 121 -4.49 13.08 -0.17
C SER A 121 -3.49 13.99 0.56
N SER A 122 -3.66 14.15 1.87
CA SER A 122 -2.89 15.04 2.74
C SER A 122 -1.47 14.57 3.01
#